data_AF-A0A9C8N2Z6-F1
#
_entry.id   AF-A0A9C8N2Z6-F1
#
_cell.length_a   1.000
_cell.length_b   1.000
_cell.length_c   1.000
_cell.angle_alpha   90.00
_cell.angle_beta   90.00
_cell.angle_gamma   90.00
#
_symmetry.space_group_name_H-M   'P 1'
#
loop_
_entity.id
_entity.type
_entity.pdbx_description
1 polymer ?
#
loop_
_entity_poly.entity_id
_entity_poly.type
_entity_poly.pdbx_seq_one_letter_code
_entity_poly.pdbx_strand_id
1 'polypeptide(L)'
;MRTILNLFILSVCFFVLFALFGIPISFWIEDRGISTILSFVYAALITYFLGRYLFKKEVKRKIISAKDNAKTEKPIKPFSLGGFSNYRMLDTMVAGSNFQNEDGLHRFHHIRNIEEFDTIVLKREPENEFDPNAIPVFDSKGENQLGYLPRKYTRWLGKEMDQGRKVYAYYKRTLTQGDYPIPVILIELEI
;
A
#
# COMPACT_ATOMS: atom_id res chain seq x y z
N MET A 1 3.36 -28.19 7.21
CA MET A 1 2.52 -27.09 6.67
C MET A 1 1.27 -27.61 5.95
N ARG A 2 1.36 -28.67 5.13
CA ARG A 2 0.20 -29.27 4.43
C ARG A 2 -0.94 -29.76 5.36
N THR A 3 -0.62 -30.31 6.53
CA THR A 3 -1.61 -30.83 7.49
C THR A 3 -2.48 -29.74 8.12
N ILE A 4 -1.90 -28.60 8.51
CA ILE A 4 -2.64 -27.47 9.12
C ILE A 4 -3.53 -26.79 8.06
N LEU A 5 -3.03 -26.67 6.83
CA LEU A 5 -3.80 -26.12 5.71
C LEU A 5 -5.00 -27.02 5.37
N ASN A 6 -4.83 -28.35 5.39
CA ASN A 6 -5.92 -29.29 5.15
C ASN A 6 -6.99 -29.25 6.26
N LEU A 7 -6.59 -29.08 7.53
CA LEU A 7 -7.52 -28.90 8.66
C LEU A 7 -8.31 -27.59 8.55
N PHE A 8 -7.68 -26.50 8.10
CA PHE A 8 -8.37 -25.23 7.88
C PHE A 8 -9.37 -25.32 6.72
N ILE A 9 -8.99 -25.95 5.61
CA ILE A 9 -9.87 -26.15 4.46
C ILE A 9 -11.08 -27.02 4.83
N LEU A 10 -10.87 -28.10 5.59
CA LEU A 10 -11.97 -28.95 6.09
C LEU A 10 -12.93 -28.18 7.01
N SER A 11 -12.40 -27.31 7.89
CA SER A 11 -13.22 -26.46 8.76
C SER A 11 -14.06 -25.46 7.96
N VAL A 12 -13.48 -24.83 6.93
CA VAL A 12 -14.21 -23.85 6.10
C VAL A 12 -15.24 -24.56 5.22
N CYS A 13 -14.91 -25.70 4.62
CA CYS A 13 -15.86 -26.51 3.85
C CYS A 13 -17.05 -26.98 4.70
N PHE A 14 -16.83 -27.33 5.97
CA PHE A 14 -17.89 -27.70 6.89
C PHE A 14 -18.88 -26.55 7.13
N PHE A 15 -18.39 -25.32 7.34
CA PHE A 15 -19.23 -24.13 7.51
C PHE A 15 -19.97 -23.71 6.21
N VAL A 16 -19.32 -23.88 5.05
CA VAL A 16 -19.95 -23.58 3.75
C VAL A 16 -21.06 -24.58 3.42
N LEU A 17 -20.84 -25.88 3.68
CA LEU A 17 -21.89 -26.88 3.57
C LEU A 17 -23.05 -26.55 4.53
N PHE A 18 -22.76 -26.09 5.74
CA PHE A 18 -23.78 -25.69 6.72
C PHE A 18 -24.65 -24.52 6.24
N ALA A 19 -24.04 -23.52 5.60
CA ALA A 19 -24.75 -22.37 5.03
C ALA A 19 -25.60 -22.75 3.81
N LEU A 20 -25.14 -23.72 3.01
CA LEU A 20 -25.84 -24.19 1.81
C LEU A 20 -27.04 -25.10 2.13
N PHE A 21 -26.95 -25.91 3.20
CA PHE A 21 -28.03 -26.84 3.59
C PHE A 21 -29.08 -26.23 4.52
N GLY A 22 -28.94 -24.96 4.90
CA GLY A 22 -30.02 -24.18 5.53
C GLY A 22 -30.58 -24.80 6.81
N ILE A 23 -29.73 -25.47 7.61
CA ILE A 23 -30.18 -26.08 8.87
C ILE A 23 -30.51 -24.93 9.86
N PRO A 24 -31.77 -24.80 10.29
CA PRO A 24 -32.17 -23.69 11.16
C PRO A 24 -31.50 -23.83 12.53
N ILE A 25 -30.96 -22.72 13.04
CA ILE A 25 -30.24 -22.63 14.32
C ILE A 25 -31.11 -23.14 15.49
N SER A 26 -32.43 -23.02 15.38
CA SER A 26 -33.40 -23.51 16.37
C SER A 26 -33.30 -25.01 16.64
N PHE A 27 -32.90 -25.83 15.66
CA PHE A 27 -32.78 -27.28 15.81
C PHE A 27 -31.64 -27.70 16.75
N TRP A 28 -30.68 -26.81 17.05
CA TRP A 28 -29.54 -27.10 17.91
C TRP A 28 -29.67 -26.55 19.33
N ILE A 29 -30.61 -25.64 19.57
CA ILE A 29 -30.84 -25.03 20.89
C ILE A 29 -31.59 -26.01 21.81
N GLU A 30 -32.42 -26.90 21.26
CA GLU A 30 -33.23 -27.85 22.04
C GLU A 30 -32.43 -29.03 22.62
N ASP A 31 -31.39 -29.51 21.95
CA ASP A 31 -30.77 -30.81 22.30
C ASP A 31 -29.32 -30.76 22.81
N ARG A 32 -28.57 -29.66 22.58
CA ARG A 32 -27.11 -29.65 22.85
C ARG A 32 -26.65 -28.74 23.97
N GLY A 33 -27.55 -28.00 24.61
CA GLY A 33 -27.23 -27.10 25.71
C GLY A 33 -26.32 -25.92 25.32
N ILE A 34 -26.47 -24.82 26.07
CA ILE A 34 -25.71 -23.56 25.85
C ILE A 34 -24.18 -23.79 25.88
N SER A 35 -23.72 -24.80 26.63
CA SER A 35 -22.31 -25.19 26.72
C SER A 35 -21.71 -25.64 25.37
N THR A 36 -22.48 -26.31 24.52
CA THR A 36 -22.02 -26.77 23.20
C THR A 36 -21.90 -25.60 22.22
N ILE A 37 -22.83 -24.66 22.25
CA ILE A 37 -22.75 -23.46 21.40
C ILE A 37 -21.54 -22.60 21.81
N LEU A 38 -21.33 -22.42 23.13
CA LEU A 38 -20.17 -21.69 23.64
C LEU A 38 -18.84 -22.38 23.27
N SER A 39 -18.78 -23.71 23.25
CA SER A 39 -17.55 -24.42 22.86
C SER A 39 -17.22 -24.22 21.37
N PHE A 40 -18.21 -24.19 20.48
CA PHE A 40 -17.99 -23.87 19.06
C PHE A 40 -17.54 -22.42 18.85
N VAL A 41 -18.17 -21.46 19.53
CA VAL A 41 -17.75 -20.05 19.47
C VAL A 41 -16.33 -19.89 20.01
N TYR A 42 -16.00 -20.56 21.11
CA TYR A 42 -14.67 -20.54 21.70
C TYR A 42 -13.62 -21.18 20.77
N ALA A 43 -13.95 -22.30 20.12
CA ALA A 43 -13.08 -22.93 19.13
C ALA A 43 -12.86 -22.05 17.89
N ALA A 44 -13.89 -21.35 17.41
CA ALA A 44 -13.80 -20.40 16.31
C ALA A 44 -12.92 -19.19 16.66
N LEU A 45 -13.06 -18.66 17.88
CA LEU A 45 -12.21 -17.58 18.37
C LEU A 45 -10.76 -18.03 18.51
N ILE A 46 -10.50 -19.19 19.11
CA ILE A 46 -9.15 -19.74 19.22
C ILE A 46 -8.52 -19.93 17.84
N THR A 47 -9.23 -20.52 16.89
CA THR A 47 -8.71 -20.74 15.54
C THR A 47 -8.45 -19.43 14.80
N TYR A 48 -9.32 -18.42 14.95
CA TYR A 48 -9.10 -17.08 14.42
C TYR A 48 -7.85 -16.41 15.03
N PHE A 49 -7.73 -16.39 16.35
CA PHE A 49 -6.59 -15.76 17.04
C PHE A 49 -5.28 -16.51 16.77
N LEU A 50 -5.31 -17.84 16.75
CA LEU A 50 -4.15 -18.67 16.43
C LEU A 50 -3.72 -18.47 14.98
N GLY A 51 -4.67 -18.41 14.04
CA GLY A 51 -4.40 -18.09 12.64
C GLY A 51 -3.74 -16.72 12.48
N ARG A 52 -4.27 -15.69 13.17
CA ARG A 52 -3.69 -14.33 13.16
C ARG A 52 -2.30 -14.28 13.79
N TYR A 53 -2.07 -15.04 14.86
CA TYR A 53 -0.75 -15.17 15.50
C TYR A 53 0.27 -15.85 14.58
N LEU A 54 -0.11 -16.96 13.95
CA LEU A 54 0.73 -17.68 13.01
C LEU A 54 1.03 -16.83 11.76
N PHE A 55 0.06 -16.09 11.25
CA PHE A 55 0.28 -15.14 10.14
C PHE A 55 1.27 -14.05 10.54
N LYS A 56 1.11 -13.41 11.71
CA LYS A 56 2.09 -12.44 12.23
C LYS A 56 3.49 -13.05 12.36
N LYS A 57 3.60 -14.29 12.85
CA LYS A 57 4.87 -15.00 12.97
C LYS A 57 5.49 -15.30 11.61
N GLU A 58 4.68 -15.65 10.60
CA GLU A 58 5.14 -15.92 9.24
C GLU A 58 5.60 -14.65 8.52
N VAL A 59 4.84 -13.56 8.64
CA VAL A 59 5.23 -12.24 8.14
C VAL A 59 6.53 -11.80 8.82
N LYS A 60 6.64 -11.93 10.14
CA LYS A 60 7.87 -11.61 10.87
C LYS A 60 9.06 -12.48 10.43
N ARG A 61 8.84 -13.78 10.16
CA ARG A 61 9.88 -14.66 9.61
C ARG A 61 10.31 -14.27 8.20
N LYS A 62 9.37 -13.92 7.32
CA LYS A 62 9.68 -13.42 5.98
C LYS A 62 10.41 -12.08 6.02
N ILE A 63 10.05 -11.18 6.94
CA ILE A 63 10.78 -9.93 7.17
C ILE A 63 12.19 -10.20 7.70
N ILE A 64 12.36 -11.12 8.65
CA ILE A 64 13.68 -11.48 9.19
C ILE A 64 14.53 -12.14 8.09
N SER A 65 13.96 -13.08 7.33
CA SER A 65 14.65 -13.72 6.20
C SER A 65 14.98 -12.72 5.08
N ALA A 66 14.10 -11.76 4.78
CA ALA A 66 14.37 -10.68 3.83
C ALA A 66 15.44 -9.73 4.36
N LYS A 67 15.47 -9.47 5.68
CA LYS A 67 16.50 -8.65 6.33
C LYS A 67 17.86 -9.34 6.39
N ASP A 68 17.88 -10.66 6.54
CA ASP A 68 19.10 -11.48 6.50
C ASP A 68 19.61 -11.64 5.06
N ASN A 69 18.72 -11.75 4.06
CA ASN A 69 19.08 -11.68 2.65
C ASN A 69 19.55 -10.27 2.22
N ALA A 70 18.97 -9.21 2.80
CA ALA A 70 19.41 -7.83 2.65
C ALA A 70 20.71 -7.50 3.41
N LYS A 71 21.20 -8.42 4.26
CA LYS A 71 22.55 -8.35 4.83
C LYS A 71 23.62 -8.95 3.89
N THR A 72 23.23 -9.87 3.00
CA THR A 72 24.11 -10.44 1.97
C THR A 72 24.14 -9.61 0.69
N GLU A 73 23.07 -8.87 0.38
CA GLU A 73 23.15 -7.74 -0.55
C GLU A 73 23.83 -6.58 0.17
N LYS A 74 24.86 -5.99 -0.45
CA LYS A 74 25.54 -4.82 0.12
C LYS A 74 24.47 -3.78 0.47
N PRO A 75 24.46 -3.24 1.71
CA PRO A 75 23.56 -2.15 2.03
C PRO A 75 23.79 -1.04 1.01
N ILE A 76 22.74 -0.62 0.31
CA ILE A 76 22.76 0.64 -0.42
C ILE A 76 22.97 1.68 0.68
N LYS A 77 24.22 2.11 0.85
CA LYS A 77 24.59 3.13 1.82
C LYS A 77 23.73 4.36 1.52
N PRO A 78 23.16 5.05 2.52
CA PRO A 78 22.62 6.38 2.28
C PRO A 78 23.73 7.19 1.63
N PHE A 79 23.50 7.59 0.38
CA PHE A 79 24.51 8.20 -0.46
C PHE A 79 24.81 9.61 0.08
N SER A 80 25.92 9.77 0.79
CA SER A 80 26.47 11.08 1.14
C SER A 80 27.93 11.21 0.70
N LEU A 81 28.07 11.98 -0.39
CA LEU A 81 29.19 12.78 -0.90
C LEU A 81 30.62 12.25 -0.83
N GLY A 82 31.12 11.85 -2.00
CA GLY A 82 32.53 11.71 -2.33
C GLY A 82 32.75 11.38 -3.81
N GLY A 83 32.32 12.27 -4.72
CA GLY A 83 32.54 12.17 -6.17
C GLY A 83 31.59 11.20 -6.91
N PHE A 84 30.88 11.69 -7.93
CA PHE A 84 30.03 10.93 -8.87
C PHE A 84 28.62 10.49 -8.40
N SER A 85 27.77 11.37 -7.86
CA SER A 85 26.32 11.17 -8.04
C SER A 85 25.84 11.86 -9.30
N ASN A 86 25.51 11.07 -10.31
CA ASN A 86 24.72 11.48 -11.48
C ASN A 86 23.24 11.66 -11.11
N TYR A 87 22.92 12.09 -9.89
CA TYR A 87 21.54 12.19 -9.43
C TYR A 87 21.27 13.50 -8.72
N ARG A 88 20.14 14.13 -9.07
CA ARG A 88 19.56 15.26 -8.35
C ARG A 88 18.31 14.82 -7.62
N MET A 89 18.34 15.02 -6.31
CA MET A 89 17.23 14.73 -5.43
C MET A 89 16.37 15.98 -5.19
N LEU A 90 15.06 15.80 -5.17
CA LEU A 90 14.07 16.84 -4.87
C LEU A 90 12.99 16.27 -3.96
N ASP A 91 12.85 16.87 -2.77
CA ASP A 91 11.66 16.67 -1.94
C ASP A 91 10.60 17.72 -2.29
N THR A 92 9.34 17.29 -2.43
CA THR A 92 8.24 18.21 -2.66
C THR A 92 6.91 17.69 -2.14
N MET A 93 6.05 18.63 -1.73
CA MET A 93 4.64 18.36 -1.52
C MET A 93 3.93 18.16 -2.87
N VAL A 94 2.91 17.32 -2.87
CA VAL A 94 1.97 17.19 -3.99
C VAL A 94 0.85 18.21 -3.81
N ALA A 95 0.56 18.95 -4.86
CA ALA A 95 -0.52 19.93 -4.88
C ALA A 95 -1.84 19.27 -5.30
N GLY A 96 -2.96 19.81 -4.80
CA GLY A 96 -4.29 19.40 -5.24
C GLY A 96 -4.71 18.00 -4.80
N SER A 97 -4.24 17.52 -3.64
CA SER A 97 -4.69 16.27 -3.03
C SER A 97 -6.12 16.34 -2.47
N ASN A 98 -6.70 17.55 -2.37
CA ASN A 98 -8.07 17.80 -1.95
C ASN A 98 -9.10 17.75 -3.09
N PHE A 99 -8.68 17.63 -4.35
CA PHE A 99 -9.62 17.46 -5.46
C PHE A 99 -10.13 16.01 -5.53
N GLN A 100 -11.28 15.82 -6.18
CA GLN A 100 -11.86 14.49 -6.40
C GLN A 100 -11.26 13.82 -7.64
N ASN A 101 -11.17 12.50 -7.59
CA ASN A 101 -10.92 11.65 -8.76
C ASN A 101 -12.25 11.29 -9.44
N GLU A 102 -12.16 10.54 -10.55
CA GLU A 102 -13.33 10.06 -11.32
C GLU A 102 -14.27 9.17 -10.50
N ASP A 103 -13.74 8.51 -9.46
CA ASP A 103 -14.51 7.70 -8.51
C ASP A 103 -15.32 8.54 -7.50
N GLY A 104 -15.21 9.87 -7.56
CA GLY A 104 -15.88 10.81 -6.65
C GLY A 104 -15.23 10.92 -5.27
N LEU A 105 -14.16 10.17 -4.99
CA LEU A 105 -13.41 10.29 -3.74
C LEU A 105 -12.36 11.39 -3.86
N HIS A 106 -12.08 12.08 -2.75
CA HIS A 106 -10.92 12.97 -2.71
C HIS A 106 -9.63 12.18 -2.86
N ARG A 107 -8.68 12.71 -3.65
CA ARG A 107 -7.37 12.09 -3.94
C ARG A 107 -6.62 11.64 -2.69
N PHE A 108 -6.74 12.38 -1.59
CA PHE A 108 -6.08 12.02 -0.33
C PHE A 108 -6.57 10.70 0.28
N HIS A 109 -7.76 10.19 -0.07
CA HIS A 109 -8.22 8.88 0.42
C HIS A 109 -7.33 7.74 -0.04
N HIS A 110 -6.73 7.85 -1.23
CA HIS A 110 -5.84 6.84 -1.79
C HIS A 110 -4.45 6.82 -1.12
N ILE A 111 -4.10 7.86 -0.36
CA ILE A 111 -2.81 7.94 0.36
C ILE A 111 -2.77 6.98 1.56
N ARG A 112 -3.92 6.60 2.13
CA ARG A 112 -3.99 5.86 3.41
C ARG A 112 -3.28 4.51 3.40
N ASN A 113 -3.11 3.91 2.23
CA ASN A 113 -2.51 2.59 2.06
C ASN A 113 -1.09 2.66 1.45
N ILE A 114 -0.51 3.86 1.33
CA ILE A 114 0.84 4.06 0.78
C ILE A 114 1.84 4.07 1.94
N GLU A 115 2.84 3.20 1.85
CA GLU A 115 3.94 3.10 2.81
C GLU A 115 5.12 4.01 2.41
N GLU A 116 5.92 4.41 3.38
CA GLU A 116 7.15 5.18 3.12
C GLU A 116 8.07 4.41 2.15
N PHE A 117 8.56 5.12 1.14
CA PHE A 117 9.34 4.66 -0.01
C PHE A 117 8.59 3.83 -1.06
N ASP A 118 7.26 3.72 -0.99
CA ASP A 118 6.48 3.18 -2.10
C ASP A 118 6.72 3.99 -3.39
N THR A 119 6.79 3.29 -4.51
CA THR A 119 6.98 3.92 -5.83
C THR A 119 5.80 4.83 -6.17
N ILE A 120 6.11 5.99 -6.73
CA ILE A 120 5.15 6.97 -7.22
C ILE A 120 5.34 7.13 -8.73
N VAL A 121 4.23 7.12 -9.45
CA VAL A 121 4.26 7.26 -10.91
C VAL A 121 4.05 8.73 -11.26
N LEU A 122 5.01 9.30 -11.99
CA LEU A 122 4.92 10.62 -12.60
C LEU A 122 4.63 10.47 -14.09
N LYS A 123 3.59 11.14 -14.59
CA LYS A 123 3.25 11.16 -16.03
C LYS A 123 3.32 12.59 -16.54
N ARG A 124 3.72 12.77 -17.81
CA ARG A 124 3.61 14.07 -18.49
C ARG A 124 2.19 14.26 -19.02
N GLU A 125 1.67 15.48 -18.89
CA GLU A 125 0.36 15.87 -19.41
C GLU A 125 0.49 17.18 -20.23
N PRO A 126 1.10 17.13 -21.43
CA PRO A 126 1.38 18.32 -22.23
C PRO A 126 0.12 19.01 -22.78
N GLU A 127 -0.96 18.26 -22.95
CA GLU A 127 -2.26 18.75 -23.44
C GLU A 127 -3.14 19.37 -22.33
N ASN A 128 -2.61 19.51 -21.11
CA ASN A 128 -3.37 20.10 -20.01
C ASN A 128 -3.70 21.58 -20.31
N GLU A 129 -4.98 21.93 -20.25
CA GLU A 129 -5.49 23.27 -20.62
C GLU A 129 -4.96 24.40 -19.72
N PHE A 130 -4.53 24.09 -18.49
CA PHE A 130 -4.09 25.08 -17.50
C PHE A 130 -2.56 25.22 -17.42
N ASP A 131 -1.82 24.12 -17.55
CA ASP A 131 -0.35 24.11 -17.56
C ASP A 131 0.20 23.01 -18.50
N PRO A 132 0.76 23.35 -19.67
CA PRO A 132 1.35 22.35 -20.58
C PRO A 132 2.59 21.65 -20.00
N ASN A 133 3.11 22.11 -18.85
CA ASN A 133 4.17 21.40 -18.13
C ASN A 133 3.61 20.48 -17.04
N ALA A 134 2.29 20.32 -16.91
CA ALA A 134 1.67 19.55 -15.84
C ALA A 134 2.26 18.13 -15.73
N ILE A 135 2.53 17.75 -14.47
CA ILE A 135 3.00 16.43 -14.10
C ILE A 135 2.05 15.90 -13.02
N PRO A 136 0.99 15.16 -13.39
CA PRO A 136 0.17 14.44 -12.44
C PRO A 136 0.98 13.35 -11.72
N VAL A 137 0.62 13.16 -10.45
CA VAL A 137 1.24 12.21 -9.52
C VAL A 137 0.23 11.11 -9.23
N PHE A 138 0.62 9.85 -9.44
CA PHE A 138 -0.23 8.67 -9.23
C PHE A 138 0.40 7.72 -8.21
N ASP A 139 -0.42 6.80 -7.71
CA ASP A 139 0.04 5.65 -6.94
C ASP A 139 0.98 4.73 -7.74
N SER A 140 1.53 3.71 -7.08
CA SER A 140 2.46 2.75 -7.67
C SER A 140 1.88 1.95 -8.84
N LYS A 141 0.55 1.86 -8.94
CA LYS A 141 -0.15 1.17 -10.03
C LYS A 141 -0.49 2.11 -11.19
N GLY A 142 -0.41 3.43 -10.98
CA GLY A 142 -0.82 4.42 -11.96
C GLY A 142 -2.34 4.53 -12.11
N GLU A 143 -3.12 3.98 -11.16
CA GLU A 143 -4.58 3.90 -11.21
C GLU A 143 -5.22 5.12 -10.53
N ASN A 144 -4.73 5.48 -9.33
CA ASN A 144 -5.31 6.56 -8.55
C ASN A 144 -4.39 7.78 -8.57
N GLN A 145 -4.92 8.92 -8.98
CA GLN A 145 -4.20 10.18 -8.90
C GLN A 145 -4.15 10.64 -7.44
N LEU A 146 -2.97 11.10 -7.01
CA LEU A 146 -2.72 11.68 -5.69
C LEU A 146 -2.68 13.22 -5.74
N GLY A 147 -2.42 13.77 -6.93
CA GLY A 147 -2.46 15.20 -7.23
C GLY A 147 -1.52 15.58 -8.36
N TYR A 148 -0.87 16.73 -8.24
CA TYR A 148 0.06 17.29 -9.22
C TYR A 148 1.36 17.74 -8.57
N LEU A 149 2.44 17.72 -9.35
CA LEU A 149 3.68 18.39 -8.96
C LEU A 149 3.47 19.92 -8.93
N PRO A 150 4.00 20.65 -7.93
CA PRO A 150 3.91 22.10 -7.90
C PRO A 150 4.56 22.75 -9.12
N ARG A 151 3.90 23.77 -9.68
CA ARG A 151 4.29 24.47 -10.92
C ARG A 151 5.73 25.00 -10.95
N LYS A 152 6.32 25.31 -9.78
CA LYS A 152 7.72 25.73 -9.67
C LYS A 152 8.72 24.66 -10.15
N TYR A 153 8.33 23.38 -10.16
CA TYR A 153 9.18 22.27 -10.57
C TYR A 153 8.85 21.72 -11.96
N THR A 154 7.61 21.90 -12.42
CA THR A 154 7.09 21.29 -13.64
C THR A 154 7.86 21.69 -14.89
N ARG A 155 8.25 22.97 -15.04
CA ARG A 155 8.95 23.45 -16.23
C ARG A 155 10.28 22.74 -16.48
N TRP A 156 11.16 22.71 -15.48
CA TRP A 156 12.48 22.11 -15.68
C TRP A 156 12.36 20.59 -15.66
N LEU A 157 11.65 19.99 -14.69
CA LEU A 157 11.53 18.54 -14.59
C LEU A 157 10.82 17.95 -15.81
N GLY A 158 9.78 18.63 -16.31
CA GLY A 158 9.08 18.24 -17.53
C GLY A 158 10.02 18.19 -18.73
N LYS A 159 10.89 19.21 -18.90
CA LYS A 159 11.92 19.19 -19.94
C LYS A 159 12.89 18.00 -19.80
N GLU A 160 13.29 17.63 -18.59
CA GLU A 160 14.15 16.46 -18.37
C GLU A 160 13.44 15.16 -18.78
N MET A 161 12.18 15.01 -18.37
CA MET A 161 11.34 13.86 -18.74
C MET A 161 11.10 13.77 -20.24
N ASP A 162 10.82 14.91 -20.89
CA ASP A 162 10.57 15.01 -22.33
C ASP A 162 11.84 14.70 -23.15
N GLN A 163 13.03 14.88 -22.55
CA GLN A 163 14.31 14.47 -23.13
C GLN A 163 14.65 12.99 -22.87
N GLY A 164 13.76 12.24 -22.23
CA GLY A 164 13.94 10.82 -21.93
C GLY A 164 14.85 10.54 -20.74
N ARG A 165 15.16 11.53 -19.89
CA ARG A 165 15.91 11.27 -18.65
C ARG A 165 15.06 10.46 -17.69
N LYS A 166 15.73 9.55 -16.97
CA LYS A 166 15.07 8.72 -15.97
C LYS A 166 14.77 9.55 -14.74
N VAL A 167 13.49 9.56 -14.38
CA VAL A 167 12.97 10.20 -13.17
C VAL A 167 12.27 9.13 -12.36
N TYR A 168 12.75 8.92 -11.13
CA TYR A 168 12.10 8.06 -10.16
C TYR A 168 11.44 8.93 -9.09
N ALA A 169 10.33 8.46 -8.55
CA ALA A 169 9.65 9.12 -7.44
C ALA A 169 9.20 8.10 -6.41
N TYR A 170 9.26 8.52 -5.15
CA TYR A 170 8.91 7.69 -4.00
C TYR A 170 8.06 8.51 -3.03
N TYR A 171 7.08 7.86 -2.43
CA TYR A 171 6.35 8.46 -1.33
C TYR A 171 7.27 8.58 -0.12
N LYS A 172 7.30 9.75 0.51
CA LYS A 172 8.16 10.01 1.67
C LYS A 172 7.36 9.99 2.96
N ARG A 173 6.30 10.79 3.01
CA ARG A 173 5.44 10.93 4.19
C ARG A 173 4.20 11.73 3.83
N THR A 174 3.28 11.84 4.78
CA THR A 174 2.15 12.75 4.70
C THR A 174 2.23 13.81 5.79
N LEU A 175 1.96 15.06 5.42
CA LEU A 175 1.75 16.16 6.36
C LEU A 175 0.28 16.21 6.74
N THR A 176 0.00 16.22 8.05
CA THR A 176 -1.36 16.20 8.62
C THR A 176 -1.70 17.48 9.38
N GLN A 177 -0.85 18.51 9.30
CA GLN A 177 -0.98 19.75 10.07
C GLN A 177 -1.99 20.77 9.47
N GLY A 178 -2.77 20.38 8.47
CA GLY A 178 -3.75 21.26 7.80
C GLY A 178 -5.12 20.60 7.61
N ASP A 179 -6.00 21.25 6.86
CA ASP A 179 -7.40 20.82 6.66
C ASP A 179 -7.51 19.43 6.00
N TYR A 180 -6.49 19.02 5.26
CA TYR A 180 -6.42 17.73 4.59
C TYR A 180 -4.98 17.20 4.54
N PRO A 181 -4.81 15.87 4.41
CA PRO A 181 -3.48 15.27 4.30
C PRO A 181 -2.79 15.67 2.99
N ILE A 182 -1.52 16.08 3.09
CA ILE A 182 -0.70 16.46 1.94
C ILE A 182 0.43 15.46 1.78
N PRO A 183 0.49 14.68 0.68
CA PRO A 183 1.59 13.76 0.47
C PRO A 183 2.85 14.52 0.09
N VAL A 184 3.97 14.03 0.60
CA VAL A 184 5.32 14.49 0.28
C VAL A 184 6.01 13.36 -0.46
N ILE A 185 6.61 13.68 -1.60
CA ILE A 185 7.35 12.74 -2.44
C ILE A 185 8.81 13.16 -2.55
N LEU A 186 9.68 12.16 -2.71
CA LEU A 186 11.08 12.31 -3.08
C LEU A 186 11.22 11.96 -4.55
N ILE A 187 11.86 12.83 -5.32
CA ILE A 187 12.13 12.65 -6.75
C ILE A 187 13.64 12.51 -6.94
N GLU A 188 14.04 11.51 -7.71
CA GLU A 188 15.43 11.25 -8.11
C GLU A 188 15.53 11.37 -9.63
N LEU A 189 16.28 12.37 -10.09
CA LEU A 189 16.57 12.58 -11.51
C LEU A 189 17.99 12.15 -11.82
N GLU A 190 18.18 11.30 -12.82
CA GLU A 190 19.49 10.96 -13.39
C GLU A 190 20.00 12.13 -14.27
N ILE A 191 21.19 12.69 -13.97
CA ILE A 191 21.87 13.80 -14.66
C ILE A 191 23.11 13.30 -15.40
#